data_AF-A0A5C3P9F4-F1
#
_entry.id   AF-A0A5C3P9F4-F1
#
_cell.length_a   1.000
_cell.length_b   1.000
_cell.length_c   1.000
_cell.angle_alpha   90.00
_cell.angle_beta   90.00
_cell.angle_gamma   90.00
#
_symmetry.space_group_name_H-M   'P 1'
#
loop_
_entity.id
_entity.type
_entity.pdbx_description
1 polymer ?
#
loop_
_entity_poly.entity_id
_entity_poly.type
_entity_poly.pdbx_seq_one_letter_code
_entity_poly.pdbx_strand_id
1 'polypeptide(L)'
;YTIRPFNDYDLTTNAHEARFRRRFNRRLSSLRIFVEHAFGRLKGRFPVLRCMPGNDIDMIYRTVEALMVIHNILERFNDDPTDIEEY
;
A
#
# COMPACT_ATOMS: atom_id res chain seq x y z
N TYR A 1 7.91 14.82 6.37
CA TYR A 1 9.14 14.09 6.02
C TYR A 1 8.78 12.83 5.25
N THR A 2 9.28 12.65 4.02
CA THR A 2 9.00 11.46 3.21
C THR A 2 10.11 10.43 3.43
N ILE A 3 9.76 9.23 3.91
CA ILE A 3 10.72 8.13 4.04
C ILE A 3 11.07 7.66 2.63
N ARG A 4 12.32 7.87 2.22
CA ARG A 4 12.82 7.47 0.90
C ARG A 4 13.96 6.45 1.04
N PRO A 5 14.09 5.51 0.08
CA PRO A 5 15.26 4.64 0.03
C PRO A 5 16.54 5.47 -0.22
N PHE A 6 17.68 4.94 0.22
CA PHE A 6 19.00 5.45 -0.14
C PHE A 6 19.27 5.18 -1.62
N ASN A 7 19.71 6.18 -2.37
CA ASN A 7 20.14 6.03 -3.76
C ASN A 7 21.55 5.42 -3.86
N ASP A 8 21.98 5.03 -5.05
CA ASP A 8 23.31 4.43 -5.24
C ASP A 8 24.45 5.39 -4.86
N TYR A 9 24.29 6.70 -5.09
CA TYR A 9 25.25 7.71 -4.61
C TYR A 9 25.21 7.91 -3.08
N ASP A 10 24.12 7.48 -2.43
CA ASP A 10 24.05 7.43 -0.97
C ASP A 10 24.73 6.14 -0.44
N LEU A 11 25.22 5.22 -1.27
CA LEU A 11 25.96 4.06 -0.77
C LEU A 11 27.41 4.46 -0.54
N THR A 12 27.78 4.60 0.73
CA THR A 12 29.14 4.98 1.15
C THR A 12 30.15 3.87 0.87
N THR A 13 31.42 4.22 0.68
CA THR A 13 32.53 3.26 0.58
C THR A 13 32.76 2.44 1.85
N ASN A 14 32.26 2.91 2.99
CA ASN A 14 32.25 2.16 4.25
C ASN A 14 31.35 0.92 4.12
N ALA A 15 31.95 -0.26 4.16
CA ALA A 15 31.25 -1.53 3.99
C ALA A 15 30.18 -1.79 5.06
N HIS A 16 30.38 -1.34 6.30
CA HIS A 16 29.40 -1.53 7.37
C HIS A 16 28.15 -0.69 7.12
N GLU A 17 28.35 0.57 6.74
CA GLU A 17 27.28 1.51 6.46
C GLU A 17 26.53 1.18 5.17
N ALA A 18 27.22 0.76 4.11
CA ALA A 18 26.60 0.25 2.89
C ALA A 18 25.71 -0.96 3.16
N ARG A 19 26.15 -1.90 4.01
CA ARG A 19 25.32 -3.05 4.42
C ARG A 19 24.07 -2.61 5.17
N PHE A 20 24.20 -1.65 6.08
CA PHE A 20 23.05 -1.10 6.81
C PHE A 20 22.04 -0.44 5.86
N ARG A 21 22.49 0.46 4.98
CA ARG A 21 21.64 1.18 4.01
C ARG A 21 20.93 0.22 3.04
N ARG A 22 21.62 -0.82 2.55
CA ARG A 22 21.00 -1.88 1.74
C ARG A 22 19.94 -2.67 2.50
N ARG A 23 20.20 -3.03 3.77
CA ARG A 23 19.21 -3.72 4.63
C ARG A 23 17.99 -2.85 4.88
N PHE A 24 18.18 -1.56 5.09
CA PHE A 24 17.10 -0.58 5.21
C PHE A 24 16.25 -0.54 3.93
N ASN A 25 16.87 -0.35 2.76
CA ASN A 25 16.16 -0.33 1.49
C ASN A 25 15.37 -1.61 1.26
N ARG A 26 15.95 -2.78 1.53
CA ARG A 26 15.25 -4.07 1.39
C ARG A 26 14.01 -4.15 2.27
N ARG A 27 14.10 -3.71 3.53
CA ARG A 27 12.96 -3.67 4.46
C ARG A 27 11.89 -2.69 3.99
N LEU A 28 12.30 -1.49 3.58
CA LEU A 28 11.39 -0.47 3.08
C LEU A 28 10.64 -0.95 1.84
N SER A 29 11.34 -1.54 0.86
CA SER A 29 10.72 -2.12 -0.34
C SER A 29 9.77 -3.26 0.00
N SER A 30 10.14 -4.16 0.93
CA SER A 30 9.25 -5.23 1.38
C SER A 30 7.96 -4.70 2.00
N LEU A 31 8.04 -3.65 2.81
CA LEU A 31 6.86 -3.01 3.40
C LEU A 31 6.01 -2.34 2.33
N ARG A 32 6.63 -1.65 1.35
CA ARG A 32 5.92 -1.03 0.24
C ARG A 32 5.16 -2.04 -0.60
N ILE A 33 5.76 -3.19 -0.93
CA ILE A 33 5.08 -4.26 -1.67
C ILE A 33 3.81 -4.69 -0.93
N PHE A 34 3.88 -4.87 0.39
CA PHE A 34 2.71 -5.23 1.19
C PHE A 34 1.61 -4.16 1.13
N VAL A 35 1.97 -2.89 1.28
CA VAL A 35 1.04 -1.76 1.20
C VAL A 35 0.44 -1.63 -0.20
N GLU A 36 1.25 -1.71 -1.24
CA GLU A 36 0.85 -1.64 -2.65
C GLU A 36 -0.11 -2.79 -2.99
N HIS A 37 0.15 -4.01 -2.51
CA HIS A 37 -0.76 -5.15 -2.66
C HIS A 37 -2.10 -4.91 -1.94
N ALA A 38 -2.08 -4.42 -0.70
CA ALA A 38 -3.31 -4.13 0.05
C ALA A 38 -4.19 -3.11 -0.68
N PHE A 39 -3.60 -2.00 -1.14
CA PHE A 39 -4.33 -1.00 -1.92
C PHE A 39 -4.71 -1.48 -3.33
N GLY A 40 -3.92 -2.35 -3.94
CA GLY A 40 -4.26 -2.99 -5.21
C GLY A 40 -5.53 -3.82 -5.09
N ARG A 41 -5.63 -4.65 -4.04
CA ARG A 41 -6.83 -5.43 -3.73
C ARG A 41 -8.02 -4.53 -3.39
N LEU A 42 -7.82 -3.49 -2.59
CA LEU A 42 -8.88 -2.54 -2.23
C LEU A 42 -9.46 -1.84 -3.47
N LYS A 43 -8.62 -1.39 -4.40
CA LYS A 43 -9.03 -0.75 -5.67
C LYS A 43 -9.62 -1.72 -6.69
N GLY A 44 -9.20 -2.99 -6.64
CA GLY A 44 -9.84 -4.07 -7.39
C GLY A 44 -11.25 -4.33 -6.86
N ARG A 45 -11.38 -4.32 -5.53
CA ARG A 45 -12.62 -4.69 -4.86
C ARG A 45 -13.70 -3.62 -4.87
N PHE A 46 -13.29 -2.37 -4.75
CA PHE A 46 -14.17 -1.22 -4.58
C PHE A 46 -13.98 -0.21 -5.72
N PRO A 47 -14.75 -0.32 -6.82
CA PRO A 47 -14.66 0.57 -7.98
C PRO A 47 -14.85 2.05 -7.64
N VAL A 48 -15.55 2.36 -6.53
CA VAL A 48 -15.74 3.73 -6.03
C VAL A 48 -14.41 4.48 -5.85
N LEU A 49 -13.32 3.78 -5.54
CA LEU A 49 -11.99 4.39 -5.42
C LEU A 49 -11.41 4.90 -6.73
N ARG A 50 -11.92 4.45 -7.89
CA ARG A 50 -11.52 4.94 -9.22
C ARG A 50 -12.31 6.17 -9.65
N CYS A 51 -13.54 6.33 -9.13
CA CYS A 51 -14.47 7.38 -9.52
C CYS A 51 -14.56 8.52 -8.49
N MET A 52 -13.74 8.47 -7.43
CA MET A 52 -13.80 9.43 -6.33
C MET A 52 -13.27 10.81 -6.77
N PRO A 53 -14.04 11.89 -6.57
CA PRO A 53 -13.58 13.23 -6.93
C PRO A 53 -12.46 13.68 -5.97
N GLY A 54 -11.37 14.23 -6.53
CA GLY A 54 -10.18 14.67 -5.81
C GLY A 54 -10.31 16.01 -5.07
N ASN A 55 -11.54 16.48 -4.82
CA ASN A 55 -11.82 17.84 -4.34
C ASN A 55 -11.98 17.94 -2.81
N ASP A 56 -12.24 16.83 -2.12
CA ASP A 56 -12.40 16.76 -0.67
C ASP A 56 -11.50 15.67 -0.08
N ILE A 57 -10.34 16.09 0.42
CA ILE A 57 -9.33 15.19 1.01
C ILE A 57 -9.87 14.49 2.27
N ASP A 58 -10.70 15.17 3.07
CA ASP A 58 -11.25 14.60 4.30
C ASP A 58 -12.25 13.48 3.97
N MET A 59 -13.09 13.70 2.96
CA MET A 59 -14.01 12.66 2.48
C MET A 59 -13.27 11.49 1.84
N ILE A 60 -12.20 11.75 1.08
CA ILE A 60 -11.34 10.69 0.52
C ILE A 60 -10.75 9.84 1.64
N TYR A 61 -10.17 10.47 2.66
CA TYR A 61 -9.55 9.77 3.79
C TYR A 61 -10.57 8.89 4.53
N ARG A 62 -11.73 9.45 4.90
CA ARG A 62 -12.80 8.72 5.59
C ARG A 62 -13.32 7.54 4.78
N THR A 63 -13.45 7.72 3.46
CA THR A 63 -13.92 6.65 2.59
C THR A 63 -12.88 5.52 2.50
N VAL A 64 -11.61 5.87 2.32
CA VAL A 64 -10.51 4.88 2.28
C VAL A 64 -10.41 4.11 3.60
N GLU A 65 -10.54 4.81 4.74
CA GLU A 65 -10.57 4.17 6.06
C GLU A 65 -11.74 3.20 6.22
N ALA A 66 -12.96 3.63 5.87
CA ALA A 66 -14.15 2.77 5.93
C ALA A 66 -14.00 1.53 5.04
N LEU A 67 -13.46 1.69 3.83
CA LEU A 67 -13.21 0.57 2.92
C LEU A 67 -12.14 -0.38 3.44
N MET A 68 -11.10 0.11 4.12
CA MET A 68 -10.11 -0.76 4.79
C MET A 68 -10.75 -1.61 5.91
N VAL A 69 -11.65 -1.02 6.70
CA VAL A 69 -12.39 -1.77 7.74
C VAL A 69 -13.25 -2.86 7.10
N ILE A 70 -14.03 -2.51 6.07
CA ILE A 70 -14.89 -3.46 5.34
C ILE A 70 -14.04 -4.56 4.70
N HIS A 71 -12.93 -4.20 4.04
CA HIS A 71 -12.00 -5.16 3.45
C HIS A 71 -11.54 -6.20 4.48
N ASN A 72 -11.07 -5.75 5.65
CA ASN A 72 -10.62 -6.65 6.70
C ASN A 72 -11.73 -7.57 7.24
N ILE A 73 -12.97 -7.09 7.28
CA ILE A 73 -14.14 -7.92 7.65
C ILE A 73 -14.35 -9.01 6.59
N LEU A 74 -14.35 -8.64 5.31
CA LEU A 74 -14.53 -9.56 4.20
C LEU A 74 -13.39 -10.60 4.10
N GLU A 75 -12.15 -10.21 4.35
CA GLU A 75 -11.02 -11.13 4.46
C GLU A 75 -11.25 -12.20 5.53
N ARG A 76 -11.79 -11.80 6.69
CA ARG A 76 -12.07 -12.73 7.79
C ARG A 76 -13.19 -13.70 7.46
N PHE A 77 -14.14 -13.27 6.63
CA PHE A 77 -15.20 -14.14 6.12
C PHE A 77 -14.76 -14.99 4.92
N ASN A 78 -13.52 -14.81 4.44
CA ASN A 78 -13.01 -15.46 3.24
C ASN A 78 -13.91 -15.18 2.01
N ASP A 79 -14.47 -13.97 1.93
CA ASP A 79 -15.29 -13.49 0.82
C ASP A 79 -14.37 -13.17 -0.35
N ASP A 80 -14.44 -13.96 -1.43
CA ASP A 80 -13.68 -13.72 -2.65
C ASP A 80 -14.52 -12.87 -3.61
N PRO A 81 -14.05 -11.67 -3.99
CA PRO A 81 -14.75 -10.86 -4.98
C PRO A 81 -15.00 -11.59 -6.32
N THR A 82 -14.22 -12.60 -6.69
CA THR A 82 -14.46 -13.38 -7.92
C THR A 82 -15.72 -14.24 -7.87
N ASP A 83 -16.32 -14.43 -6.69
CA ASP A 83 -17.55 -15.20 -6.51
C ASP A 83 -18.80 -14.39 -6.91
N ILE A 84 -18.67 -13.08 -7.15
CA ILE A 84 -19.75 -12.20 -7.58
C ILE A 84 -19.90 -12.36 -9.10
N GLU A 85 -21.09 -12.74 -9.58
CA GLU A 85 -21.40 -13.10 -10.98
C GLU A 85 -21.08 -12.02 -12.05
N GLU A 86 -20.61 -10.83 -11.67
CA GLU A 86 -20.34 -9.69 -12.55
C GLU A 86 -18.93 -9.06 -12.36
N TYR A 87 -17.96 -9.79 -11.78
CA TYR A 87 -16.58 -9.29 -11.55
C TYR A 87 -15.67 -9.24 -12.78
#